data_AF-G7GAX2-F1
#
_entry.id   AF-G7GAX2-F1
#
_cell.length_a   1.000
_cell.length_b   1.000
_cell.length_c   1.000
_cell.angle_alpha   90.00
_cell.angle_beta   90.00
_cell.angle_gamma   90.00
#
_symmetry.space_group_name_H-M   'P 1'
#
loop_
_entity.id
_entity.type
_entity.pdbx_description
1 polymer ?
#
loop_
_entity_poly.entity_id
_entity_poly.type
_entity_poly.pdbx_seq_one_letter_code
_entity_poly.pdbx_strand_id
1 'polypeptide(L)' 'MSNFNKIKVKMRLSIGLIGDQENEEPLSDHISEDEWNKLNLFEKEQFLETEIMAEWANGYIEKCVWVEEPKADTEG' A
#
# COMPACT_ATOMS: atom_id res chain seq x y z
N MET A 1 24.45 13.91 9.98
CA MET A 1 23.44 13.02 10.57
C MET A 1 22.11 13.52 10.07
N SER A 2 21.64 12.99 8.96
CA SER A 2 20.43 13.51 8.34
C SER A 2 19.21 13.08 9.14
N ASN A 3 18.19 13.92 9.16
CA ASN A 3 16.91 13.64 9.81
C ASN A 3 16.09 12.58 9.04
N PHE A 4 16.72 11.72 8.24
CA PHE A 4 16.06 10.74 7.40
C PHE A 4 15.29 9.71 8.24
N ASN A 5 15.86 9.23 9.35
CA ASN A 5 15.16 8.39 10.32
C ASN A 5 13.99 9.07 11.04
N LYS A 6 13.79 10.38 10.86
CA LYS A 6 12.60 11.10 11.38
C LYS A 6 11.53 11.28 10.32
N ILE A 7 11.84 10.98 9.05
CA ILE A 7 10.86 11.05 7.97
C ILE A 7 9.93 9.84 8.12
N LYS A 8 8.65 10.13 8.26
CA LYS A 8 7.59 9.13 8.34
C LYS A 8 6.65 9.33 7.18
N VAL A 9 6.26 8.22 6.56
CA VAL A 9 5.23 8.19 5.53
C VAL A 9 3.89 7.99 6.23
N LYS A 10 2.98 8.92 5.99
CA LYS A 10 1.59 8.83 6.44
C LYS A 10 0.73 8.39 5.28
N MET A 11 0.11 7.24 5.43
CA MET A 11 -0.80 6.67 4.45
C MET A 11 -2.21 6.74 5.01
N ARG A 12 -3.16 7.16 4.19
CA ARG A 12 -4.58 7.16 4.54
C ARG A 12 -5.37 6.52 3.41
N LEU A 13 -6.12 5.48 3.74
CA LEU A 13 -7.07 4.84 2.85
C LEU A 13 -8.47 5.17 3.35
N SER A 14 -9.28 5.80 2.52
CA SER A 14 -10.68 6.05 2.85
C SER A 14 -11.54 5.03 2.09
N ILE A 15 -12.12 4.07 2.80
CA ILE A 15 -12.96 3.02 2.21
C ILE A 15 -14.43 3.42 2.41
N GLY A 16 -14.81 4.55 1.80
CA GLY A 16 -16.21 5.04 1.79
C GLY A 16 -16.88 5.04 3.17
N LEU A 17 -18.08 4.45 3.27
CA LEU A 17 -18.90 4.38 4.49
C LEU A 17 -18.36 3.42 5.57
N ILE A 18 -17.31 2.63 5.28
CA ILE A 18 -16.81 1.57 6.17
C ILE A 18 -15.78 2.12 7.18
N GLY A 19 -15.11 3.24 6.83
CA GLY A 19 -14.19 3.94 7.72
C GLY A 19 -12.90 4.38 7.03
N ASP A 20 -12.09 5.15 7.78
CA ASP A 20 -10.75 5.54 7.38
C ASP A 20 -9.72 4.60 8.05
N GLN A 21 -8.79 4.09 7.25
CA GLN A 21 -7.58 3.44 7.72
C GLN A 21 -6.44 4.45 7.59
N GLU A 22 -5.72 4.68 8.68
CA GLU A 22 -4.54 5.53 8.71
C GLU A 22 -3.36 4.71 9.22
N ASN A 23 -2.23 4.80 8.54
CA ASN A 23 -0.99 4.15 8.93
C ASN A 23 0.17 5.13 8.88
N GLU A 24 1.08 5.02 9.83
CA GLU A 24 2.30 5.83 9.90
C GLU A 24 3.49 4.90 10.05
N GLU A 25 4.34 4.86 9.02
CA GLU A 25 5.53 4.03 9.00
C GLU A 25 6.77 4.89 8.73
N PRO A 26 7.93 4.54 9.33
CA PRO A 26 9.16 5.27 9.06
C PRO A 26 9.65 4.97 7.64
N LEU A 27 10.04 6.01 6.90
CA LEU A 27 10.52 5.86 5.52
C LEU A 27 11.78 4.99 5.43
N SER A 28 12.56 4.95 6.52
CA SER A 28 13.75 4.11 6.65
C SER A 28 13.49 2.62 6.56
N ASP A 29 12.25 2.17 6.78
CA ASP A 29 11.90 0.75 6.67
C ASP A 29 11.72 0.32 5.20
N HIS A 30 11.46 1.30 4.32
CA HIS A 30 11.18 1.08 2.90
C HIS A 30 12.36 1.43 2.00
N ILE A 31 13.14 2.46 2.35
CA ILE A 31 14.28 2.90 1.54
C ILE A 31 15.40 3.48 2.40
N SER A 32 16.65 3.27 1.99
CA SER A 32 17.82 3.82 2.66
C SER A 32 18.00 5.32 2.37
N GLU A 33 18.61 6.06 3.29
CA GLU A 33 18.86 7.51 3.12
C GLU A 33 19.64 7.84 1.84
N ASP A 34 20.65 7.02 1.52
CA ASP A 34 21.51 7.22 0.35
C ASP A 34 20.74 7.05 -0.95
N GLU A 35 19.86 6.05 -1.02
CA GLU A 35 18.97 5.82 -2.16
C GLU A 35 17.91 6.91 -2.26
N TRP A 36 17.31 7.30 -1.14
CA TRP A 36 16.37 8.42 -1.12
C TRP A 36 17.00 9.73 -1.58
N ASN A 37 18.24 10.02 -1.20
CA ASN A 37 18.93 11.24 -1.66
C ASN A 37 19.31 11.19 -3.13
N LYS A 38 19.45 9.99 -3.73
CA LYS A 38 19.68 9.83 -5.17
C LYS A 38 18.41 10.05 -6.00
N LEU A 39 17.23 9.81 -5.41
CA LEU A 39 15.95 10.00 -6.10
C LEU A 39 15.58 11.48 -6.25
N ASN A 40 15.09 11.82 -7.43
CA ASN A 40 14.50 13.12 -7.73
C ASN A 40 13.10 13.23 -7.10
N LEU A 41 12.56 14.45 -7.00
CA LEU A 41 11.21 14.68 -6.44
C LEU A 41 10.13 13.81 -7.10
N PHE A 42 10.17 13.68 -8.43
CA PHE A 42 9.23 12.84 -9.17
C PHE A 42 9.40 11.35 -8.87
N GLU A 43 10.64 10.86 -8.79
CA GLU A 43 10.91 9.46 -8.48
C GLU A 43 10.54 9.12 -7.02
N LYS A 44 10.69 10.08 -6.11
CA LYS A 44 10.22 9.98 -4.73
C LYS A 44 8.71 9.83 -4.65
N GLU A 45 7.96 10.66 -5.39
CA GLU A 45 6.51 10.54 -5.47
C GLU A 45 6.09 9.19 -6.06
N GLN A 46 6.72 8.77 -7.16
CA GLN A 46 6.45 7.44 -7.74
C GLN A 46 6.76 6.31 -6.77
N PHE A 47 7.86 6.36 -6.02
CA PHE A 47 8.20 5.34 -5.04
C PHE A 47 7.16 5.26 -3.92
N LEU A 48 6.73 6.41 -3.38
CA LEU A 48 5.70 6.47 -2.35
C LEU A 48 4.35 5.92 -2.85
N GLU A 49 3.95 6.21 -4.09
CA GLU A 49 2.68 5.71 -4.64
C GLU A 49 2.73 4.23 -5.06
N THR A 50 3.81 3.82 -5.73
CA THR A 50 3.85 2.52 -6.42
C THR A 50 4.35 1.39 -5.51
N GLU A 51 5.31 1.67 -4.64
CA GLU A 51 5.85 0.66 -3.73
C GLU A 51 5.06 0.72 -2.41
N ILE A 52 5.09 1.87 -1.72
CA ILE A 52 4.53 1.98 -0.37
C ILE A 52 2.98 1.97 -0.38
N MET A 53 2.36 2.88 -1.13
CA MET A 53 0.90 3.00 -1.12
C MET A 53 0.23 1.82 -1.81
N ALA A 54 0.76 1.29 -2.91
CA ALA A 54 0.16 0.16 -3.60
C ALA A 54 0.25 -1.13 -2.78
N GLU A 55 1.39 -1.44 -2.15
CA GLU A 55 1.50 -2.61 -1.26
C GLU A 55 0.54 -2.48 -0.08
N TRP A 56 0.53 -1.31 0.57
CA TRP A 56 -0.35 -1.06 1.71
C TRP A 56 -1.83 -1.14 1.30
N ALA A 57 -2.25 -0.44 0.24
CA ALA A 57 -3.63 -0.44 -0.23
C ALA A 57 -4.08 -1.82 -0.74
N ASN A 58 -3.22 -2.59 -1.40
CA ASN A 58 -3.58 -3.94 -1.88
C ASN A 58 -3.88 -4.90 -0.72
N GLY A 59 -3.28 -4.69 0.46
CA GLY A 59 -3.64 -5.42 1.68
C GLY A 59 -5.03 -5.11 2.23
N TYR A 60 -5.60 -3.94 1.93
CA TYR A 60 -6.93 -3.52 2.38
C TYR A 60 -8.02 -3.60 1.30
N ILE A 61 -7.62 -3.57 0.02
CA ILE A 61 -8.52 -3.80 -1.13
C ILE A 61 -8.54 -5.31 -1.38
N GLU A 62 -9.19 -6.06 -0.48
CA GLU A 62 -9.42 -7.49 -0.66
C GLU A 62 -10.25 -7.72 -1.94
N LYS A 63 -9.57 -8.08 -3.04
CA LYS A 63 -10.23 -8.42 -4.31
C LYS A 63 -10.60 -9.90 -4.29
N CYS A 64 -11.78 -10.21 -3.78
CA CYS A 64 -12.35 -11.54 -3.88
C CYS A 64 -12.93 -11.78 -5.27
N VAL A 65 -12.41 -12.81 -5.96
CA VAL A 65 -13.04 -13.43 -7.13
C VAL A 65 -13.31 -14.87 -6.76
N TRP A 66 -14.58 -15.27 -6.83
CA TRP A 66 -14.99 -16.68 -6.72
C TRP A 66 -15.66 -17.10 -8.03
N VAL A 67 -15.36 -18.32 -8.47
CA VAL A 67 -16.10 -19.00 -9.54
C VAL A 67 -17.06 -19.95 -8.86
N GLU A 68 -18.36 -19.72 -9.05
CA GLU A 68 -19.40 -20.66 -8.61
C GLU A 68 -19.59 -21.68 -9.72
N GLU A 69 -19.11 -22.90 -9.53
CA GLU A 69 -19.42 -24.00 -10.45
C GLU A 69 -20.92 -24.33 -10.32
N PRO A 70 -21.65 -24.51 -11.45
CA PRO A 70 -23.03 -24.93 -11.37
C PRO A 70 -23.08 -26.27 -10.63
N LYS A 71 -23.87 -26.32 -9.55
CA LYS A 71 -24.19 -27.58 -8.89
C LYS A 71 -24.72 -28.51 -9.98
N ALA A 72 -23.96 -29.56 -10.31
CA ALA A 72 -24.50 -30.66 -11.05
C ALA A 72 -25.69 -31.16 -10.22
N ASP A 73 -26.90 -30.92 -10.73
CA ASP A 73 -28.10 -31.56 -10.24
C ASP A 73 -27.81 -33.06 -10.23
N THR A 74 -27.50 -33.57 -9.04
CA THR A 74 -27.40 -34.99 -8.81
C THR A 74 -28.82 -35.50 -8.79
N GLU A 75 -29.21 -36.07 -9.93
CA GLU A 75 -30.22 -37.09 -10.18
C GLU A 75 -31.48 -37.14 -9.28
N GLY A 76 -32.63 -37.11 -9.98
CA GLY A 76 -33.91 -37.65 -9.52
C GLY A 76 -34.79 -37.99 -10.70
#